data_AF-A0A9D2R7X5-F1
#
_entry.id   AF-A0A9D2R7X5-F1
#
_cell.length_a   1.000
_cell.length_b   1.000
_cell.length_c   1.000
_cell.angle_alpha   90.00
_cell.angle_beta   90.00
_cell.angle_gamma   90.00
#
_symmetry.space_group_name_H-M   'P 1'
#
loop_
_entity.id
_entity.type
_entity.pdbx_description
1 polymer ?
#
loop_
_entity_poly.entity_id
_entity_poly.type
_entity_poly.pdbx_seq_one_letter_code
_entity_poly.pdbx_strand_id
1 'polypeptide(L)' 'MNKYELAVVVSAKLEDEARADVIEKVKALITRFGGNVTDVDEWGKRRFAYEIQKMTEG' A
#
# COMPACT_ATOMS: atom_id res chain seq x y z
N MET A 1 -7.42 19.13 -13.20
CA MET A 1 -7.11 18.42 -11.93
C MET A 1 -6.60 17.05 -12.32
N ASN A 2 -5.37 16.72 -11.92
CA ASN A 2 -4.73 15.48 -12.37
C ASN A 2 -5.12 14.35 -11.41
N LYS A 3 -5.51 13.20 -11.97
CA LYS A 3 -5.76 11.99 -11.20
C LYS A 3 -4.44 11.24 -11.08
N TYR A 4 -4.09 10.83 -9.87
CA TYR A 4 -2.89 10.05 -9.59
C TYR A 4 -3.30 8.73 -8.95
N GLU A 5 -2.51 7.71 -9.21
CA GLU A 5 -2.67 6.38 -8.64
C GLU A 5 -1.36 6.01 -7.93
N LEU A 6 -1.47 5.55 -6.69
CA LEU A 6 -0.33 5.16 -5.86
C LEU A 6 -0.49 3.69 -5.47
N ALA A 7 0.38 2.83 -5.98
CA ALA A 7 0.49 1.45 -5.55
C ALA A 7 1.56 1.33 -4.45
N VAL A 8 1.19 0.77 -3.30
CA VAL A 8 2.10 0.49 -2.19
C VAL A 8 2.12 -1.00 -1.94
N VAL A 9 3.29 -1.61 -2.00
CA VAL A 9 3.50 -3.02 -1.68
C VAL A 9 4.10 -3.10 -0.27
N VAL A 10 3.44 -3.85 0.60
CA VAL A 10 3.87 -4.07 1.99
C VAL A 10 4.43 -5.48 2.10
N SER A 11 5.45 -5.69 2.94
CA SER A 11 6.04 -7.02 3.12
C SER A 11 5.03 -8.04 3.65
N ALA A 12 5.01 -9.24 3.06
CA ALA A 12 4.16 -10.35 3.52
C ALA A 12 4.49 -10.87 4.93
N LYS A 13 5.64 -10.49 5.49
CA LYS A 13 6.08 -10.86 6.85
C LYS A 13 5.45 -10.02 7.95
N LEU A 14 4.79 -8.91 7.59
CA LEU A 14 4.10 -8.05 8.54
C LEU A 14 2.73 -8.66 8.88
N GLU A 15 2.39 -8.63 10.16
CA GLU A 15 1.05 -8.94 10.67
C GLU A 15 0.02 -7.94 10.13
N ASP A 16 -1.25 -8.35 10.08
CA ASP A 16 -2.33 -7.55 9.49
C ASP A 16 -2.52 -6.19 10.17
N GLU A 17 -2.30 -6.10 11.48
CA GLU A 17 -2.33 -4.82 12.21
C GLU A 17 -1.23 -3.85 11.74
N ALA A 18 -0.03 -4.35 11.47
CA ALA A 18 1.07 -3.52 10.97
C ALA A 18 0.83 -3.08 9.52
N ARG A 19 0.13 -3.90 8.72
CA ARG A 19 -0.31 -3.53 7.36
C ARG A 19 -1.29 -2.36 7.41
N ALA A 20 -2.29 -2.44 8.29
CA ALA A 20 -3.29 -1.38 8.46
C ALA A 20 -2.65 -0.05 8.91
N ASP A 21 -1.71 -0.07 9.86
CA ASP A 21 -1.01 1.13 10.34
C ASP A 21 -0.18 1.82 9.23
N VAL A 22 0.46 1.04 8.36
CA VAL A 22 1.19 1.59 7.19
C VAL A 22 0.23 2.24 6.20
N ILE A 23 -0.91 1.60 5.91
CA ILE A 23 -1.93 2.16 5.01
C ILE A 23 -2.48 3.48 5.56
N GLU A 24 -2.78 3.55 6.86
CA GLU A 24 -3.24 4.77 7.50
C GLU A 24 -2.18 5.88 7.48
N LYS A 25 -0.91 5.55 7.70
CA LYS A 25 0.20 6.52 7.54
C LYS A 25 0.28 7.08 6.12
N VAL A 26 0.10 6.24 5.10
CA VAL A 26 0.11 6.67 3.70
C VAL A 26 -1.08 7.59 3.41
N LYS A 27 -2.29 7.22 3.86
CA LYS A 27 -3.48 8.08 3.72
C LYS A 27 -3.28 9.44 4.40
N ALA A 28 -2.75 9.44 5.62
CA ALA A 28 -2.45 10.66 6.37
C ALA A 28 -1.41 11.54 5.68
N LEU A 29 -0.42 10.95 5.02
CA LEU A 29 0.55 11.69 4.22
C LEU A 29 -0.13 12.36 3.01
N ILE A 30 -0.97 11.63 2.28
CA ILE A 30 -1.67 12.16 1.10
C ILE A 30 -2.58 13.34 1.49
N THR A 31 -3.37 13.18 2.55
CA THR A 31 -4.28 14.24 3.02
C THR A 31 -3.54 15.43 3.60
N ARG A 32 -2.40 15.22 4.29
CA ARG A 32 -1.56 16.30 4.82
C ARG A 32 -1.03 17.25 3.74
N PHE A 33 -0.71 16.74 2.55
CA PHE A 33 -0.23 17.56 1.44
C PHE A 33 -1.35 18.08 0.51
N GLY A 34 -2.62 17.98 0.94
CA GLY A 34 -3.77 18.51 0.19
C GLY A 34 -4.27 17.58 -0.93
N GLY A 35 -3.85 16.31 -0.94
CA GLY A 35 -4.40 15.28 -1.81
C GLY A 35 -5.75 14.78 -1.30
N ASN A 36 -6.69 14.53 -2.21
CA ASN A 36 -7.98 13.93 -1.87
C ASN A 36 -7.98 12.46 -2.28
N VAL A 37 -8.20 11.56 -1.32
CA VAL A 37 -8.24 10.12 -1.56
C VAL A 37 -9.65 9.77 -2.04
N THR A 38 -9.79 9.43 -3.33
CA THR A 38 -11.10 9.11 -3.92
C THR A 38 -11.49 7.66 -3.74
N ASP A 39 -10.52 6.75 -3.80
CA ASP A 39 -10.77 5.31 -3.73
C ASP A 39 -9.55 4.59 -3.16
N VAL A 40 -9.78 3.48 -2.45
CA VAL A 40 -8.73 2.66 -1.82
C VAL A 40 -9.03 1.21 -2.14
N ASP A 41 -8.15 0.59 -2.93
CA ASP A 41 -8.27 -0.79 -3.36
C ASP A 41 -7.25 -1.66 -2.59
N GLU A 42 -7.73 -2.57 -1.74
CA GLU A 42 -6.87 -3.45 -0.94
C GLU A 42 -6.76 -4.84 -1.58
N TRP A 43 -5.58 -5.15 -2.11
CA TRP A 43 -5.36 -6.37 -2.90
C TRP A 43 -4.92 -7.59 -2.08
N GLY A 44 -4.73 -7.43 -0.77
CA GLY A 44 -4.26 -8.49 0.13
C GLY A 44 -2.88 -9.03 -0.25
N LYS A 45 -2.56 -10.26 0.20
CA LYS A 45 -1.33 -10.97 -0.20
C LYS A 45 -1.47 -11.51 -1.62
N ARG A 46 -0.56 -11.13 -2.52
CA ARG A 46 -0.46 -11.70 -3.86
C ARG A 46 0.93 -12.27 -4.11
N ARG A 47 0.97 -13.35 -4.90
CA ARG A 47 2.22 -13.94 -5.37
C ARG A 47 2.82 -13.06 -6.46
N PHE A 48 4.07 -12.66 -6.31
CA PHE A 48 4.78 -11.91 -7.32
C PHE A 48 5.21 -12.80 -8.49
N ALA A 49 5.30 -12.21 -9.69
CA ALA A 49 5.80 -12.91 -10.87
C ALA A 49 7.31 -13.25 -10.78
N TYR A 50 8.04 -12.51 -9.95
CA TYR A 50 9.46 -12.70 -9.68
C TYR A 50 9.78 -12.30 -8.24
N GLU A 51 10.92 -12.75 -7.72
CA GLU A 51 11.33 -12.48 -6.35
C GLU A 51 11.69 -11.00 -6.16
N ILE A 52 11.08 -10.37 -5.15
CA ILE A 52 11.40 -9.00 -4.74
C ILE A 52 11.93 -9.08 -3.30
N GLN A 53 13.16 -8.60 -3.07
CA GLN A 53 13.80 -8.64 -1.74
C GLN A 53 13.78 -10.02 -1.05
N LYS A 54 14.00 -11.12 -1.78
CA LYS A 54 13.92 -12.49 -1.25
C LYS A 54 12.53 -12.90 -0.76
N MET A 55 11.49 -12.26 -1.29
CA MET A 55 10.09 -12.60 -1.03
C MET A 55 9.38 -12.91 -2.36
N THR A 56 8.57 -13.96 -2.35
CA THR A 56 7.75 -14.40 -3.48
C THR A 56 6.32 -13.90 -3.42
N GLU A 57 5.97 -13.16 -2.35
CA GLU A 57 4.63 -12.67 -2.04
C GLU A 57 4.69 -11.35 -1.25
N GLY A 58 3.64 -10.52 -1.35
CA GLY A 58 3.42 -9.27 -0.62
C GLY A 58 1.98 -8.80 -0.68
#